data_AF-A0A8J4CWB2-F1
#
_entry.id   AF-A0A8J4CWB2-F1
#
_cell.length_a   1.000
_cell.length_b   1.000
_cell.length_c   1.000
_cell.angle_alpha   90.00
_cell.angle_beta   90.00
_cell.angle_gamma   90.00
#
_symmetry.space_group_name_H-M   'P 1'
#
loop_
_entity.id
_entity.type
_entity.pdbx_description
1 polymer ?
#
loop_
_entity_poly.entity_id
_entity_poly.type
_entity_poly.pdbx_seq_one_letter_code
_entity_poly.pdbx_strand_id
1 'polypeptide(L)'
;MTTIKFRGAQSGCYRSALSRSLPCHRRVATRTSAVPAQFVETTSTSDRDEAKQALRELVKFTNRGLGVRTFQRGLIEEAQVRVESFQELELDYTKLAGKWKLVYTTASDVLPILEAEYRLSPGPFSAFLPRPLEVGNIYQRFTAPDEGVVENIIHFKTPATSLTFTVGARYKVRTGKRIALVFENARLGELHISEATEALIAPALLPRGSLQQMILLALREFQLSFQFRTAAQLVSQAMTRRDNVAAGYLLSYLDEDMLIGRAIGLGGTFIFVREM
;
A
#
# COMPACT_ATOMS: atom_id res chain seq x y z
N MET A 1 50.07 16.51 57.81
CA MET A 1 48.91 17.14 58.45
C MET A 1 47.69 16.25 58.25
N THR A 2 47.28 15.61 59.35
CA THR A 2 45.90 15.31 59.77
C THR A 2 45.01 14.40 58.91
N THR A 3 45.07 13.11 59.25
CA THR A 3 44.02 12.08 59.29
C THR A 3 42.70 12.59 59.89
N ILE A 4 41.53 12.06 59.48
CA ILE A 4 40.44 11.62 60.38
C ILE A 4 39.60 10.53 59.70
N LYS A 5 39.60 9.35 60.34
CA LYS A 5 38.63 8.26 60.22
C LYS A 5 37.43 8.58 61.12
N PHE A 6 36.23 8.14 60.74
CA PHE A 6 35.21 7.81 61.74
C PHE A 6 34.78 6.35 61.64
N ARG A 7 34.78 5.73 62.82
CA ARG A 7 34.42 4.36 63.19
C ARG A 7 33.14 4.47 64.03
N GLY A 8 32.28 3.47 63.99
CA GLY A 8 31.17 3.27 64.92
C GLY A 8 30.17 2.29 64.30
N ALA A 9 30.27 0.97 64.48
CA ALA A 9 30.22 0.12 65.68
C ALA A 9 28.79 -0.09 66.23
N GLN A 10 28.54 -1.37 66.54
CA GLN A 10 27.51 -1.97 67.40
C GLN A 10 26.22 -2.44 66.69
N SER A 11 26.01 -3.73 66.44
CA SER A 11 25.80 -4.89 67.34
C SER A 11 24.43 -4.92 68.02
N GLY A 12 23.64 -5.96 67.72
CA GLY A 12 22.35 -6.21 68.39
C GLY A 12 21.65 -7.45 67.83
N CYS A 13 22.08 -8.63 68.26
CA CYS A 13 21.37 -9.89 68.07
C CYS A 13 20.28 -10.00 69.14
N TYR A 14 19.01 -10.18 68.75
CA TYR A 14 18.00 -10.77 69.64
C TYR A 14 17.05 -11.68 68.85
N ARG A 15 17.12 -12.97 69.18
CA ARG A 15 16.07 -13.96 68.90
C ARG A 15 14.83 -13.61 69.71
N SER A 16 13.65 -13.75 69.10
CA SER A 16 12.48 -14.25 69.82
C SER A 16 11.56 -15.00 68.86
N ALA A 17 11.31 -16.26 69.22
CA ALA A 17 10.36 -17.14 68.58
C ALA A 17 8.97 -16.82 69.12
N LEU A 18 7.98 -16.66 68.23
CA LEU A 18 6.57 -16.84 68.59
C LEU A 18 5.85 -17.56 67.44
N SER A 19 5.66 -18.85 67.67
CA SER A 19 4.70 -19.72 67.01
C SER A 19 3.29 -19.16 67.15
N ARG A 20 2.60 -18.94 66.03
CA ARG A 20 1.14 -18.90 65.98
C ARG A 20 0.63 -19.70 64.78
N SER A 21 0.09 -20.86 65.10
CA SER A 21 -0.70 -21.74 64.25
C SER A 21 -1.96 -21.01 63.74
N LEU A 22 -2.19 -21.05 62.42
CA LEU A 22 -3.44 -20.65 61.79
C LEU A 22 -4.21 -21.90 61.32
N PRO A 23 -5.55 -21.93 61.45
CA PRO A 23 -6.35 -23.11 61.15
C PRO A 23 -6.46 -23.39 59.66
N CYS A 24 -6.33 -24.67 59.33
CA CYS A 24 -6.51 -25.26 58.02
C CYS A 24 -7.97 -25.16 57.56
N HIS A 25 -8.26 -24.24 56.63
CA HIS A 25 -9.52 -24.25 55.89
C HIS A 25 -9.45 -25.24 54.72
N ARG A 26 -10.23 -26.31 54.84
CA ARG A 26 -10.48 -27.34 53.83
C ARG A 26 -11.21 -26.71 52.63
N ARG A 27 -10.49 -26.41 51.54
CA ARG A 27 -11.12 -26.05 50.25
C ARG A 27 -11.65 -27.32 49.58
N VAL A 28 -12.96 -27.36 49.37
CA VAL A 28 -13.62 -28.34 48.49
C VAL A 28 -13.19 -28.01 47.05
N ALA A 29 -12.48 -28.94 46.42
CA ALA A 29 -12.11 -28.85 45.01
C ALA A 29 -13.33 -29.25 44.16
N THR A 30 -14.05 -28.27 43.63
CA THR A 30 -14.96 -28.49 42.50
C THR A 30 -14.12 -28.68 41.24
N ARG A 31 -14.08 -29.93 40.74
CA ARG A 31 -13.55 -30.25 39.42
C ARG A 31 -14.52 -29.71 38.36
N THR A 32 -14.20 -28.57 37.78
CA THR A 32 -14.82 -28.15 36.52
C THR A 32 -14.06 -28.84 35.39
N SER A 33 -14.71 -29.78 34.72
CA SER A 33 -14.21 -30.41 33.50
C SER A 33 -14.05 -29.35 32.40
N ALA A 34 -12.81 -29.04 32.03
CA ALA A 34 -12.52 -28.25 30.85
C ALA A 34 -12.75 -29.12 29.60
N VAL A 35 -13.74 -28.74 28.81
CA VAL A 35 -13.95 -29.27 27.45
C VAL A 35 -12.92 -28.59 26.53
N PRO A 36 -12.18 -29.31 25.68
CA PRO A 36 -11.20 -28.67 24.80
C PRO A 36 -11.93 -27.87 23.72
N ALA A 37 -11.63 -26.57 23.62
CA ALA A 37 -12.14 -25.67 22.61
C ALA A 37 -11.42 -25.91 21.27
N GLN A 38 -12.09 -26.58 20.33
CA GLN A 38 -11.67 -26.67 18.92
C GLN A 38 -12.40 -25.63 18.02
N PHE A 39 -12.92 -24.54 18.59
CA PHE A 39 -13.80 -23.59 17.89
C PHE A 39 -13.10 -22.29 17.40
N VAL A 40 -11.79 -22.14 17.62
CA VAL A 40 -11.14 -20.81 17.49
C VAL A 40 -10.66 -20.50 16.06
N GLU A 41 -10.32 -21.50 15.27
CA GLU A 41 -9.62 -21.28 13.98
C GLU A 41 -10.58 -20.88 12.84
N THR A 42 -11.70 -21.58 12.67
CA THR A 42 -12.70 -21.30 11.62
C THR A 42 -13.43 -19.97 11.79
N THR A 43 -13.65 -19.53 13.03
CA THR A 43 -14.27 -18.24 13.33
C THR A 43 -13.35 -17.10 12.90
N SER A 44 -12.05 -17.22 13.20
CA SER A 44 -11.06 -16.19 12.86
C SER A 44 -10.90 -15.98 11.35
N THR A 45 -10.98 -17.05 10.54
CA THR A 45 -10.91 -16.94 9.07
C THR A 45 -12.16 -16.30 8.50
N SER A 46 -13.35 -16.68 9.01
CA SER A 46 -14.63 -16.10 8.58
C SER A 46 -14.71 -14.60 8.92
N ASP A 47 -14.32 -14.22 10.14
CA ASP A 47 -14.33 -12.82 10.59
C ASP A 47 -13.35 -11.96 9.78
N ARG A 48 -12.20 -12.52 9.42
CA ARG A 48 -11.20 -11.89 8.55
C ARG A 48 -11.74 -11.66 7.15
N ASP A 49 -12.42 -12.65 6.58
CA ASP A 49 -13.00 -12.55 5.23
C ASP A 49 -14.18 -11.54 5.22
N GLU A 50 -14.99 -11.50 6.27
CA GLU A 50 -16.03 -10.47 6.45
C GLU A 50 -15.41 -9.06 6.51
N ALA A 51 -14.33 -8.88 7.28
CA ALA A 51 -13.62 -7.60 7.36
C ALA A 51 -13.05 -7.17 5.99
N LYS A 52 -12.47 -8.12 5.24
CA LYS A 52 -11.98 -7.87 3.86
C LYS A 52 -13.12 -7.47 2.94
N GLN A 53 -14.27 -8.13 3.02
CA GLN A 53 -15.44 -7.82 2.21
C GLN A 53 -16.01 -6.43 2.53
N ALA A 54 -16.15 -6.08 3.81
CA ALA A 54 -16.60 -4.76 4.24
C ALA A 54 -15.70 -3.64 3.70
N LEU A 55 -14.37 -3.83 3.76
CA LEU A 55 -13.41 -2.88 3.18
C LEU A 55 -13.58 -2.76 1.66
N ARG A 56 -13.75 -3.88 0.95
CA ARG A 56 -13.96 -3.91 -0.51
C ARG A 56 -15.23 -3.17 -0.92
N GLU A 57 -16.31 -3.30 -0.15
CA GLU A 57 -17.57 -2.60 -0.41
C GLU A 57 -17.43 -1.08 -0.27
N LEU A 58 -16.74 -0.62 0.77
CA LEU A 58 -16.50 0.81 1.00
C LEU A 58 -15.67 1.44 -0.13
N VAL A 59 -14.69 0.72 -0.68
CA VAL A 59 -13.80 1.26 -1.73
C VAL A 59 -14.39 1.18 -3.14
N LYS A 60 -15.38 0.31 -3.40
CA LYS A 60 -15.91 0.00 -4.74
C LYS A 60 -16.33 1.23 -5.55
N PHE A 61 -16.89 2.25 -4.90
CA PHE A 61 -17.43 3.45 -5.54
C PHE A 61 -16.63 4.73 -5.24
N THR A 62 -15.35 4.59 -4.90
CA THR A 62 -14.50 5.72 -4.51
C THR A 62 -13.68 6.31 -5.65
N ASN A 63 -13.85 5.84 -6.89
CA ASN A 63 -12.96 6.17 -8.02
C ASN A 63 -11.47 6.02 -7.64
N ARG A 64 -11.14 4.92 -6.95
CA ARG A 64 -9.81 4.61 -6.41
C ARG A 64 -9.27 5.66 -5.41
N GLY A 65 -10.17 6.36 -4.72
CA GLY A 65 -9.84 7.38 -3.72
C GLY A 65 -9.91 8.82 -4.21
N LEU A 66 -10.18 9.05 -5.50
CA LEU A 66 -10.31 10.40 -6.05
C LEU A 66 -11.63 11.05 -5.61
N GLY A 67 -11.55 12.22 -4.96
CA GLY A 67 -12.72 12.98 -4.53
C GLY A 67 -13.43 12.45 -3.29
N VAL A 68 -12.85 11.45 -2.59
CA VAL A 68 -13.40 10.89 -1.36
C VAL A 68 -13.41 11.94 -0.24
N ARG A 69 -14.58 12.15 0.37
CA ARG A 69 -14.78 13.09 1.48
C ARG A 69 -14.17 12.59 2.78
N THR A 70 -13.85 13.49 3.70
CA THR A 70 -13.23 13.19 4.99
C THR A 70 -13.98 12.13 5.81
N PHE A 71 -15.31 12.21 5.87
CA PHE A 71 -16.11 11.21 6.59
C PHE A 71 -15.98 9.80 6.01
N GLN A 72 -16.13 9.66 4.70
CA GLN A 72 -15.99 8.37 4.02
C GLN A 72 -14.56 7.83 4.12
N ARG A 73 -13.56 8.70 4.07
CA ARG A 73 -12.16 8.34 4.33
C ARG A 73 -11.97 7.74 5.72
N GLY A 74 -12.58 8.34 6.75
CA GLY A 74 -12.56 7.80 8.10
C GLY A 74 -13.14 6.38 8.19
N LEU A 75 -14.28 6.12 7.52
CA LEU A 75 -14.86 4.78 7.45
C LEU A 75 -13.95 3.76 6.78
N ILE A 76 -13.27 4.16 5.69
CA ILE A 76 -12.32 3.30 4.98
C ILE A 76 -11.10 3.00 5.86
N GLU A 77 -10.58 4.00 6.58
CA GLU A 77 -9.44 3.85 7.49
C GLU A 77 -9.78 2.93 8.67
N GLU A 78 -10.99 3.04 9.23
CA GLU A 78 -11.46 2.15 10.29
C GLU A 78 -11.59 0.70 9.79
N ALA A 79 -12.21 0.49 8.62
CA ALA A 79 -12.31 -0.83 8.01
C ALA A 79 -10.93 -1.41 7.66
N GLN A 80 -9.99 -0.56 7.22
CA GLN A 80 -8.61 -0.95 6.99
C GLN A 80 -7.93 -1.42 8.27
N VAL A 81 -8.06 -0.67 9.37
CA VAL A 81 -7.49 -1.06 10.68
C VAL A 81 -8.07 -2.41 11.14
N ARG A 82 -9.36 -2.65 10.90
CA ARG A 82 -9.99 -3.95 11.21
C ARG A 82 -9.34 -5.09 10.43
N VAL A 83 -9.09 -4.94 9.13
CA VAL A 83 -8.37 -5.95 8.33
C VAL A 83 -6.92 -6.12 8.82
N GLU A 84 -6.22 -5.01 9.08
CA GLU A 84 -4.83 -5.02 9.57
C GLU A 84 -4.69 -5.73 10.92
N SER A 85 -5.75 -5.75 11.75
CA SER A 85 -5.74 -6.43 13.05
C SER A 85 -5.62 -7.96 12.95
N PHE A 86 -5.97 -8.55 11.80
CA PHE A 86 -5.79 -9.97 11.51
C PHE A 86 -4.40 -10.30 10.93
N GLN A 87 -3.53 -9.30 10.73
CA GLN A 87 -2.17 -9.56 10.25
C GLN A 87 -1.27 -10.09 11.37
N GLU A 88 -0.48 -11.11 11.04
CA GLU A 88 0.57 -11.60 11.93
C GLU A 88 1.71 -10.58 12.14
N LEU A 89 2.64 -10.90 13.06
CA LEU A 89 3.74 -10.02 13.39
C LEU A 89 4.68 -9.80 12.19
N GLU A 90 4.96 -10.86 11.43
CA GLU A 90 5.78 -10.83 10.22
C GLU A 90 4.93 -11.10 8.97
N LEU A 91 5.34 -10.52 7.83
CA LEU A 91 4.66 -10.76 6.56
C LEU A 91 5.31 -11.92 5.83
N ASP A 92 4.48 -12.81 5.30
CA ASP A 92 4.91 -13.82 4.36
C ASP A 92 5.08 -13.21 2.95
N TYR A 93 6.30 -12.80 2.65
CA TYR A 93 6.66 -12.20 1.35
C TYR A 93 6.59 -13.19 0.17
N THR A 94 6.47 -14.50 0.41
CA THR A 94 6.26 -15.46 -0.69
C THR A 94 4.93 -15.19 -1.40
N LYS A 95 3.93 -14.71 -0.65
CA LYS A 95 2.63 -14.28 -1.16
C LYS A 95 2.69 -12.98 -1.94
N LEU A 96 3.76 -12.17 -1.83
CA LEU A 96 3.82 -10.89 -2.54
C LEU A 96 3.89 -11.09 -4.07
N ALA A 97 4.49 -12.19 -4.52
CA ALA A 97 4.62 -12.50 -5.94
C ALA A 97 3.24 -12.60 -6.61
N GLY A 98 3.08 -11.92 -7.74
CA GLY A 98 1.82 -11.87 -8.47
C GLY A 98 1.45 -10.47 -8.93
N LYS A 99 0.26 -10.36 -9.55
CA LYS A 99 -0.27 -9.13 -10.11
C LYS A 99 -1.38 -8.58 -9.22
N TRP A 100 -1.23 -7.33 -8.81
CA TRP A 100 -2.08 -6.68 -7.82
C TRP A 100 -2.78 -5.48 -8.43
N LYS A 101 -4.12 -5.49 -8.44
CA LYS A 101 -4.93 -4.39 -8.96
C LYS A 101 -5.20 -3.37 -7.86
N LEU A 102 -4.89 -2.10 -8.12
CA LEU A 102 -5.17 -1.01 -7.20
C LEU A 102 -6.69 -0.73 -7.15
N VAL A 103 -7.27 -0.82 -5.96
CA VAL A 103 -8.70 -0.52 -5.74
C VAL A 103 -8.92 0.77 -4.98
N TYR A 104 -7.95 1.19 -4.18
CA TYR A 104 -8.02 2.45 -3.43
C TYR A 104 -6.63 3.00 -3.15
N THR A 105 -6.47 4.30 -3.30
CA THR A 105 -5.26 5.00 -2.88
C THR A 105 -5.55 6.38 -2.33
N THR A 106 -4.71 6.82 -1.41
CA THR A 106 -4.65 8.21 -0.97
C THR A 106 -3.30 8.85 -1.29
N ALA A 107 -2.47 8.16 -2.08
CA ALA A 107 -1.12 8.56 -2.36
C ALA A 107 -1.07 9.73 -3.35
N SER A 108 -0.30 10.75 -2.97
CA SER A 108 -0.21 12.03 -3.67
C SER A 108 0.48 11.95 -5.03
N ASP A 109 1.20 10.87 -5.30
CA ASP A 109 1.85 10.54 -6.56
C ASP A 109 0.91 9.87 -7.56
N VAL A 110 -0.04 9.06 -7.10
CA VAL A 110 -1.00 8.35 -7.97
C VAL A 110 -2.28 9.18 -8.22
N LEU A 111 -2.76 9.94 -7.24
CA LEU A 111 -3.98 10.75 -7.40
C LEU A 111 -3.96 11.70 -8.63
N PRO A 112 -2.84 12.38 -8.96
CA PRO A 112 -2.77 13.21 -10.17
C PRO A 112 -2.96 12.44 -11.48
N ILE A 113 -2.56 11.16 -11.53
CA ILE A 113 -2.80 10.29 -12.70
C ILE A 113 -4.31 10.10 -12.87
N LEU A 114 -5.01 9.81 -11.78
CA LEU A 114 -6.47 9.67 -11.78
C LEU A 114 -7.17 11.00 -12.08
N GLU A 115 -6.64 12.12 -11.60
CA GLU A 115 -7.17 13.46 -11.86
C GLU A 115 -6.97 13.87 -13.34
N ALA A 116 -5.93 13.37 -14.00
CA ALA A 116 -5.65 13.69 -15.41
C ALA A 116 -6.81 13.30 -16.33
N GLU A 117 -7.52 12.18 -16.06
CA GLU A 117 -8.75 11.81 -16.77
C GLU A 117 -9.79 12.95 -16.74
N TYR A 118 -9.97 13.59 -15.58
CA TYR A 118 -10.97 14.63 -15.39
C TYR A 118 -10.50 15.99 -15.93
N ARG A 119 -9.21 16.31 -15.82
CA ARG A 119 -8.63 17.56 -16.36
C ARG A 119 -8.65 17.60 -17.87
N LEU A 120 -8.42 16.45 -18.50
CA LEU A 120 -8.44 16.31 -19.95
C LEU A 120 -9.87 16.16 -20.50
N SER A 121 -10.88 16.00 -19.63
CA SER A 121 -12.28 16.02 -20.04
C SER A 121 -12.69 17.44 -20.48
N PRO A 122 -13.33 17.62 -21.65
CA PRO A 122 -13.56 18.94 -22.25
C PRO A 122 -14.62 19.82 -21.53
N GLY A 123 -14.39 20.24 -20.28
CA GLY A 123 -15.23 21.24 -19.59
C GLY A 123 -16.66 20.81 -19.27
N PRO A 124 -17.46 21.69 -18.62
CA PRO A 124 -18.74 21.34 -18.00
C PRO A 124 -19.87 20.96 -18.97
N PHE A 125 -19.71 21.25 -20.27
CA PHE A 125 -20.70 20.93 -21.31
C PHE A 125 -20.34 19.68 -22.14
N SER A 126 -19.22 19.00 -21.83
CA SER A 126 -18.74 17.81 -22.56
C SER A 126 -19.30 16.48 -22.10
N ALA A 127 -20.39 16.46 -21.32
CA ALA A 127 -21.03 15.20 -20.90
C ALA A 127 -21.38 14.27 -22.09
N PHE A 128 -21.53 14.84 -23.29
CA PHE A 128 -21.85 14.14 -24.54
C PHE A 128 -20.64 13.89 -25.46
N LEU A 129 -19.44 14.40 -25.12
CA LEU A 129 -18.23 14.20 -25.92
C LEU A 129 -17.42 13.03 -25.36
N PRO A 130 -16.75 12.25 -26.24
CA PRO A 130 -15.93 11.14 -25.81
C PRO A 130 -14.72 11.65 -25.01
N ARG A 131 -14.44 11.02 -23.86
CA ARG A 131 -13.26 11.38 -23.04
C ARG A 131 -11.99 11.05 -23.82
N PRO A 132 -11.06 12.01 -24.01
CA PRO A 132 -9.87 11.76 -24.81
C PRO A 132 -8.94 10.74 -24.15
N LEU A 133 -8.93 10.66 -22.82
CA LEU A 133 -8.12 9.73 -22.04
C LEU A 133 -8.87 9.33 -20.76
N GLU A 134 -9.10 8.05 -20.57
CA GLU A 134 -9.66 7.41 -19.37
C GLU A 134 -8.59 6.56 -18.71
N VAL A 135 -8.44 6.65 -17.39
CA VAL A 135 -7.50 5.80 -16.65
C VAL A 135 -8.20 4.50 -16.30
N GLY A 136 -7.82 3.43 -17.00
CA GLY A 136 -8.22 2.06 -16.73
C GLY A 136 -7.58 1.50 -15.46
N ASN A 137 -7.43 0.18 -15.37
CA ASN A 137 -6.88 -0.45 -14.18
C ASN A 137 -5.39 -0.10 -13.99
N ILE A 138 -5.01 0.12 -12.73
CA ILE A 138 -3.62 0.30 -12.31
C ILE A 138 -3.23 -0.98 -11.58
N TYR A 139 -2.10 -1.56 -11.98
CA TYR A 139 -1.57 -2.77 -11.38
C TYR A 139 -0.14 -2.57 -10.88
N GLN A 140 0.23 -3.40 -9.92
CA GLN A 140 1.59 -3.61 -9.50
C GLN A 140 1.89 -5.10 -9.58
N ARG A 141 2.85 -5.49 -10.41
CA ARG A 141 3.29 -6.88 -10.54
C ARG A 141 4.60 -7.04 -9.78
N PHE A 142 4.62 -7.91 -8.78
CA PHE A 142 5.85 -8.26 -8.07
C PHE A 142 6.31 -9.64 -8.52
N THR A 143 7.61 -9.79 -8.73
CA THR A 143 8.24 -11.09 -8.81
C THR A 143 8.56 -11.61 -7.41
N ALA A 144 9.07 -12.83 -7.32
CA ALA A 144 9.47 -13.41 -6.05
C ALA A 144 10.59 -12.57 -5.36
N PRO A 145 10.70 -12.61 -4.02
CA PRO A 145 11.62 -11.73 -3.28
C PRO A 145 13.10 -11.88 -3.62
N ASP A 146 13.49 -13.04 -4.14
CA ASP A 146 14.82 -13.37 -4.64
C ASP A 146 15.17 -12.63 -5.96
N GLU A 147 14.20 -12.55 -6.88
CA GLU A 147 14.33 -11.74 -8.09
C GLU A 147 14.25 -10.23 -7.78
N GLY A 148 13.32 -9.85 -6.90
CA GLY A 148 13.20 -8.48 -6.41
C GLY A 148 12.86 -7.46 -7.50
N VAL A 149 11.97 -7.81 -8.43
CA VAL A 149 11.50 -6.92 -9.51
C VAL A 149 10.04 -6.57 -9.30
N VAL A 150 9.71 -5.32 -9.57
CA VAL A 150 8.34 -4.82 -9.56
C VAL A 150 8.05 -4.03 -10.83
N GLU A 151 6.82 -4.12 -11.29
CA GLU A 151 6.35 -3.36 -12.45
C GLU A 151 5.04 -2.67 -12.10
N ASN A 152 5.01 -1.36 -12.28
CA ASN A 152 3.78 -0.58 -12.20
C ASN A 152 3.19 -0.51 -13.60
N ILE A 153 1.99 -1.05 -13.78
CA ILE A 153 1.31 -1.17 -15.07
C ILE A 153 0.05 -0.33 -15.02
N ILE A 154 -0.09 0.65 -15.91
CA ILE A 154 -1.26 1.53 -15.98
C ILE A 154 -1.91 1.34 -17.34
N HIS A 155 -3.16 0.91 -17.35
CA HIS A 155 -3.96 0.87 -18.57
C HIS A 155 -4.65 2.21 -18.76
N PHE A 156 -4.54 2.77 -19.96
CA PHE A 156 -5.32 3.90 -20.42
C PHE A 156 -6.27 3.44 -21.51
N LYS A 157 -7.41 4.09 -21.58
CA LYS A 157 -8.34 3.98 -22.69
C LYS A 157 -8.51 5.33 -23.33
N THR A 158 -8.69 5.32 -24.63
CA THR A 158 -9.01 6.48 -25.45
C THR A 158 -10.17 6.08 -26.36
N PRO A 159 -10.85 7.03 -27.02
CA PRO A 159 -11.99 6.70 -27.88
C PRO A 159 -11.64 5.75 -29.03
N ALA A 160 -10.37 5.70 -29.42
CA ALA A 160 -9.88 4.88 -30.54
C ALA A 160 -9.09 3.63 -30.09
N THR A 161 -8.55 3.60 -28.85
CA THR A 161 -7.64 2.53 -28.44
C THR A 161 -7.42 2.38 -26.93
N SER A 162 -6.80 1.27 -26.52
CA SER A 162 -6.16 1.07 -25.22
C SER A 162 -4.63 1.19 -25.30
N LEU A 163 -4.03 1.84 -24.30
CA LEU A 163 -2.58 2.00 -24.16
C LEU A 163 -2.14 1.43 -22.81
N THR A 164 -1.02 0.74 -22.76
CA THR A 164 -0.47 0.24 -21.49
C THR A 164 0.88 0.87 -21.22
N PHE A 165 1.02 1.49 -20.06
CA PHE A 165 2.26 2.10 -19.60
C PHE A 165 2.86 1.27 -18.47
N THR A 166 4.07 0.76 -18.67
CA THR A 166 4.75 -0.10 -17.68
C THR A 166 6.05 0.55 -17.20
N VAL A 167 6.20 0.69 -15.88
CA VAL A 167 7.42 1.19 -15.23
C VAL A 167 8.03 0.10 -14.36
N GLY A 168 9.23 -0.34 -14.72
CA GLY A 168 9.99 -1.32 -13.94
C GLY A 168 10.80 -0.68 -12.82
N ALA A 169 10.86 -1.35 -11.68
CA ALA A 169 11.75 -1.01 -10.57
C ALA A 169 12.26 -2.29 -9.89
N ARG A 170 13.31 -2.16 -9.08
CA ARG A 170 13.77 -3.25 -8.21
C ARG A 170 13.28 -3.02 -6.81
N TYR A 171 12.85 -4.05 -6.12
CA TYR A 171 12.50 -3.97 -4.71
C TYR A 171 13.39 -4.86 -3.85
N LYS A 172 13.61 -4.44 -2.60
CA LYS A 172 14.31 -5.23 -1.58
C LYS A 172 13.54 -5.16 -0.27
N VAL A 173 13.34 -6.32 0.36
CA VAL A 173 12.81 -6.41 1.73
C VAL A 173 13.84 -5.85 2.69
N ARG A 174 13.45 -4.92 3.56
CA ARG A 174 14.32 -4.25 4.54
C ARG A 174 14.06 -4.71 5.97
N THR A 175 12.79 -4.93 6.30
CA THR A 175 12.32 -5.35 7.63
C THR A 175 11.05 -6.17 7.41
N GLY A 176 10.55 -6.90 8.41
CA GLY A 176 9.35 -7.75 8.28
C GLY A 176 8.09 -7.08 7.74
N LYS A 177 8.01 -5.73 7.74
CA LYS A 177 6.91 -4.95 7.16
C LYS A 177 7.36 -3.88 6.15
N ARG A 178 8.64 -3.82 5.77
CA ARG A 178 9.17 -2.72 4.94
C ARG A 178 9.87 -3.23 3.69
N ILE A 179 9.51 -2.66 2.56
CA ILE A 179 10.21 -2.84 1.29
C ILE A 179 10.75 -1.50 0.79
N ALA A 180 11.85 -1.55 0.05
CA ALA A 180 12.43 -0.38 -0.61
C ALA A 180 12.44 -0.61 -2.12
N LEU A 181 11.92 0.34 -2.87
CA LEU A 181 11.82 0.32 -4.32
C LEU A 181 12.82 1.28 -4.93
N VAL A 182 13.70 0.77 -5.78
CA VAL A 182 14.70 1.53 -6.52
C VAL A 182 14.28 1.54 -7.98
N PHE A 183 13.87 2.70 -8.47
CA PHE A 183 13.51 2.88 -9.88
C PHE A 183 14.77 2.92 -10.72
N GLU A 184 14.86 2.05 -11.72
CA GLU A 184 15.94 2.09 -12.70
C GLU A 184 15.57 3.16 -13.73
N ASN A 185 16.32 4.27 -13.77
CA ASN A 185 16.10 5.43 -14.66
C ASN A 185 15.96 5.08 -16.17
N ALA A 186 16.24 3.85 -16.60
CA ALA A 186 16.22 3.40 -17.99
C ALA A 186 15.01 2.51 -18.38
N ARG A 187 14.13 2.12 -17.43
CA ARG A 187 12.88 1.38 -17.75
C ARG A 187 11.63 2.27 -17.64
N LEU A 188 11.78 3.55 -18.00
CA LEU A 188 10.70 4.51 -18.04
C LEU A 188 9.79 4.20 -19.24
N GLY A 189 8.74 3.42 -19.00
CA GLY A 189 7.56 3.37 -19.85
C GLY A 189 7.77 2.65 -21.18
N GLU A 190 7.70 1.31 -21.18
CA GLU A 190 7.35 0.62 -22.42
C GLU A 190 5.85 0.88 -22.67
N LEU A 191 5.57 1.74 -23.67
CA LEU A 191 4.22 2.01 -24.12
C LEU A 191 3.83 0.88 -25.08
N HIS A 192 3.16 -0.13 -24.56
CA HIS A 192 2.59 -1.17 -25.40
C HIS A 192 1.30 -0.64 -26.04
N ILE A 193 1.37 -0.35 -27.33
CA ILE A 193 0.26 0.04 -28.19
C ILE A 193 -0.12 -1.20 -28.99
N SER A 194 -1.42 -1.54 -29.11
CA SER A 194 -1.82 -2.64 -30.00
C SER A 194 -1.41 -2.36 -31.45
N GLU A 195 -1.01 -3.38 -32.22
CA GLU A 195 -0.44 -3.24 -33.58
C GLU A 195 -1.36 -2.46 -34.55
N ALA A 196 -2.67 -2.70 -34.51
CA ALA A 196 -3.65 -1.93 -35.29
C ALA A 196 -3.76 -0.45 -34.84
N THR A 197 -3.38 -0.17 -33.61
CA THR A 197 -3.37 1.18 -33.01
C THR A 197 -2.05 1.90 -33.24
N GLU A 198 -0.92 1.20 -33.28
CA GLU A 198 0.36 1.81 -33.61
C GLU A 198 0.28 2.48 -34.99
N ALA A 199 -0.38 1.84 -35.96
CA ALA A 199 -0.69 2.45 -37.26
C ALA A 199 -1.65 3.66 -37.17
N LEU A 200 -2.56 3.68 -36.19
CA LEU A 200 -3.51 4.77 -35.92
C LEU A 200 -2.96 5.85 -34.98
N ILE A 201 -1.77 5.72 -34.40
CA ILE A 201 -1.15 6.75 -33.54
C ILE A 201 0.21 7.20 -34.12
N ALA A 202 0.80 6.40 -35.02
CA ALA A 202 1.97 6.76 -35.79
C ALA A 202 1.78 8.17 -36.39
N PRO A 203 2.64 9.15 -36.03
CA PRO A 203 2.50 10.53 -36.48
C PRO A 203 2.43 10.71 -38.00
N ALA A 204 2.85 9.68 -38.77
CA ALA A 204 2.92 9.68 -40.22
C ALA A 204 1.66 9.15 -40.95
N LEU A 205 0.76 8.40 -40.30
CA LEU A 205 -0.34 7.66 -40.97
C LEU A 205 -1.75 8.12 -40.56
N LEU A 206 -1.87 9.01 -39.58
CA LEU A 206 -3.14 9.58 -39.16
C LEU A 206 -3.62 10.73 -40.07
N PRO A 207 -4.87 10.71 -40.57
CA PRO A 207 -5.45 11.87 -41.25
C PRO A 207 -5.73 12.97 -40.23
N ARG A 208 -4.92 14.04 -40.27
CA ARG A 208 -4.90 15.22 -39.37
C ARG A 208 -6.29 15.68 -38.88
N GLY A 209 -6.78 15.12 -37.78
CA GLY A 209 -8.04 15.48 -37.13
C GLY A 209 -7.83 16.06 -35.73
N SER A 210 -8.72 16.95 -35.28
CA SER A 210 -8.66 17.60 -33.96
C SER A 210 -8.62 16.60 -32.80
N LEU A 211 -9.33 15.48 -32.91
CA LEU A 211 -9.36 14.42 -31.90
C LEU A 211 -8.01 13.71 -31.73
N GLN A 212 -7.25 13.52 -32.81
CA GLN A 212 -5.92 12.92 -32.75
C GLN A 212 -4.93 13.85 -32.06
N GLN A 213 -4.98 15.15 -32.39
CA GLN A 213 -4.13 16.14 -31.74
C GLN A 213 -4.45 16.23 -30.24
N MET A 214 -5.72 16.15 -29.85
CA MET A 214 -6.11 16.09 -28.44
C MET A 214 -5.54 14.86 -27.73
N ILE A 215 -5.58 13.68 -28.34
CA ILE A 215 -5.01 12.45 -27.76
C ILE A 215 -3.49 12.54 -27.63
N LEU A 216 -2.79 13.00 -28.67
CA LEU A 216 -1.32 13.14 -28.63
C LEU A 216 -0.86 14.18 -27.60
N LEU A 217 -1.57 15.32 -27.50
CA LEU A 217 -1.32 16.32 -26.47
C LEU A 217 -1.60 15.76 -25.07
N ALA A 218 -2.69 15.01 -24.90
CA ALA A 218 -3.00 14.34 -23.63
C ALA A 218 -1.91 13.34 -23.21
N LEU A 219 -1.42 12.51 -24.13
CA LEU A 219 -0.34 11.56 -23.85
C LEU A 219 0.98 12.26 -23.55
N ARG A 220 1.32 13.31 -24.29
CA ARG A 220 2.53 14.11 -24.04
C ARG A 220 2.45 14.84 -22.71
N GLU A 221 1.31 15.48 -22.41
CA GLU A 221 1.08 16.18 -21.15
C GLU A 221 1.11 15.20 -19.97
N PHE A 222 0.57 14.00 -20.14
CA PHE A 222 0.65 12.93 -19.15
C PHE A 222 2.09 12.47 -18.93
N GLN A 223 2.84 12.17 -19.99
CA GLN A 223 4.24 11.79 -19.91
C GLN A 223 5.08 12.87 -19.25
N LEU A 224 4.89 14.15 -19.62
CA LEU A 224 5.59 15.27 -19.00
C LEU A 224 5.18 15.44 -17.54
N SER A 225 3.90 15.42 -17.21
CA SER A 225 3.42 15.53 -15.83
C SER A 225 3.95 14.41 -14.94
N PHE A 226 3.96 13.17 -15.45
CA PHE A 226 4.54 12.03 -14.75
C PHE A 226 6.05 12.22 -14.60
N GLN A 227 6.77 12.55 -15.68
CA GLN A 227 8.22 12.81 -15.62
C GLN A 227 8.58 13.95 -14.68
N PHE A 228 7.88 15.09 -14.70
CA PHE A 228 8.18 16.22 -13.84
C PHE A 228 7.80 15.95 -12.38
N ARG A 229 6.68 15.26 -12.11
CA ARG A 229 6.34 14.88 -10.73
C ARG A 229 7.31 13.83 -10.21
N THR A 230 7.55 12.75 -10.95
CA THR A 230 8.54 11.74 -10.60
C THR A 230 9.93 12.38 -10.45
N ALA A 231 10.38 13.25 -11.37
CA ALA A 231 11.66 13.93 -11.25
C ALA A 231 11.73 14.92 -10.08
N ALA A 232 10.70 15.73 -9.83
CA ALA A 232 10.65 16.61 -8.66
C ALA A 232 10.58 15.80 -7.34
N GLN A 233 9.91 14.65 -7.36
CA GLN A 233 9.86 13.68 -6.26
C GLN A 233 11.22 13.00 -6.07
N LEU A 234 11.94 12.68 -7.15
CA LEU A 234 13.30 12.14 -7.13
C LEU A 234 14.29 13.19 -6.59
N VAL A 235 14.16 14.47 -6.98
CA VAL A 235 15.01 15.57 -6.52
C VAL A 235 14.77 15.91 -5.05
N SER A 236 13.51 15.94 -4.60
CA SER A 236 13.18 16.19 -3.18
C SER A 236 13.62 15.04 -2.28
N GLN A 237 13.55 13.79 -2.73
CA GLN A 237 14.08 12.64 -1.98
C GLN A 237 15.61 12.53 -2.05
N ALA A 238 16.24 12.85 -3.19
CA ALA A 238 17.70 12.86 -3.36
C ALA A 238 18.40 13.93 -2.50
N MET A 239 17.72 15.03 -2.16
CA MET A 239 18.22 16.02 -1.18
C MET A 239 18.43 15.42 0.22
N THR A 240 17.86 14.24 0.52
CA THR A 240 17.97 13.57 1.83
C THR A 240 18.84 12.30 1.86
N ARG A 241 19.25 11.71 0.71
CA ARG A 241 20.16 10.54 0.69
C ARG A 241 20.87 10.34 -0.66
N ARG A 242 22.16 9.98 -0.61
CA ARG A 242 23.12 9.94 -1.73
C ARG A 242 23.11 8.69 -2.64
N ASP A 243 22.15 7.78 -2.50
CA ASP A 243 22.07 6.57 -3.34
C ASP A 243 20.74 6.51 -4.09
N ASN A 244 20.73 5.91 -5.29
CA ASN A 244 19.55 5.69 -6.15
C ASN A 244 18.24 5.69 -5.37
N VAL A 245 17.38 6.67 -5.68
CA VAL A 245 16.22 7.05 -4.86
C VAL A 245 15.34 5.83 -4.56
N ALA A 246 15.36 5.44 -3.28
CA ALA A 246 14.62 4.30 -2.78
C ALA A 246 13.28 4.76 -2.19
N ALA A 247 12.18 4.61 -2.93
CA ALA A 247 10.84 4.82 -2.37
C ALA A 247 10.56 3.71 -1.35
N GLY A 248 10.34 4.09 -0.10
CA GLY A 248 10.04 3.15 0.98
C GLY A 248 8.54 2.85 1.04
N TYR A 249 8.18 1.58 1.20
CA TYR A 249 6.80 1.16 1.44
C TYR A 249 6.73 0.37 2.74
N LEU A 250 5.73 0.71 3.56
CA LEU A 250 5.34 -0.06 4.74
C LEU A 250 4.15 -0.92 4.36
N LEU A 251 4.33 -2.23 4.28
CA LEU A 251 3.22 -3.16 4.08
C LEU A 251 2.60 -3.46 5.44
N SER A 252 1.31 -3.20 5.59
CA SER A 252 0.59 -3.41 6.85
C SER A 252 -0.21 -4.71 6.85
N TYR A 253 -0.61 -5.18 5.67
CA TYR A 253 -1.34 -6.44 5.49
C TYR A 253 -0.96 -7.10 4.17
N LEU A 254 -0.77 -8.41 4.17
CA LEU A 254 -0.53 -9.22 2.97
C LEU A 254 -1.14 -10.61 3.18
N ASP A 255 -2.06 -10.97 2.29
CA ASP A 255 -2.68 -12.29 2.23
C ASP A 255 -2.76 -12.76 0.76
N GLU A 256 -3.45 -13.87 0.50
CA GLU A 256 -3.60 -14.40 -0.87
C GLU A 256 -4.34 -13.44 -1.81
N ASP A 257 -5.29 -12.64 -1.34
CA ASP A 257 -6.19 -11.87 -2.22
C ASP A 257 -6.15 -10.35 -2.00
N MET A 258 -5.43 -9.89 -0.97
CA MET A 258 -5.37 -8.48 -0.58
C MET A 258 -3.97 -8.07 -0.10
N LEU A 259 -3.54 -6.90 -0.54
CA LEU A 259 -2.28 -6.26 -0.15
C LEU A 259 -2.58 -4.82 0.28
N ILE A 260 -2.18 -4.46 1.49
CA ILE A 260 -2.33 -3.10 2.03
C ILE A 260 -0.96 -2.57 2.40
N GLY A 261 -0.68 -1.35 1.97
CA GLY A 261 0.57 -0.68 2.32
C GLY A 261 0.44 0.83 2.38
N ARG A 262 1.50 1.47 2.86
CA ARG A 262 1.63 2.91 2.98
C ARG A 262 2.94 3.37 2.37
N ALA A 263 2.92 4.44 1.58
CA ALA A 263 4.14 5.09 1.11
C ALA A 263 4.85 5.78 2.29
N ILE A 264 6.15 5.55 2.42
CA ILE A 264 7.01 6.22 3.40
C ILE A 264 7.52 7.51 2.76
N GLY A 265 7.30 8.65 3.43
CA GLY A 265 7.73 9.97 2.96
C GLY A 265 6.57 10.77 2.36
N LEU A 266 6.11 10.37 1.17
CA LEU A 266 5.01 11.08 0.46
C LEU A 266 3.64 10.89 1.12
N GLY A 267 3.53 9.89 1.99
CA GLY A 267 2.28 9.52 2.65
C GLY A 267 1.26 8.92 1.69
N GLY A 268 0.22 8.33 2.26
CA GLY A 268 -0.86 7.70 1.53
C GLY A 268 -0.85 6.18 1.66
N THR A 269 -2.05 5.64 1.62
CA THR A 269 -2.34 4.20 1.66
C THR A 269 -2.56 3.70 0.24
N PHE A 270 -2.21 2.45 0.01
CA PHE A 270 -2.63 1.67 -1.14
C PHE A 270 -3.34 0.42 -0.67
N ILE A 271 -4.47 0.12 -1.29
CA ILE A 271 -5.19 -1.13 -1.12
C ILE A 271 -5.24 -1.77 -2.50
N PHE A 272 -4.68 -2.97 -2.57
CA PHE A 272 -4.66 -3.79 -3.77
C PHE A 272 -5.42 -5.08 -3.55
N VAL A 273 -5.93 -5.62 -4.65
CA VAL A 273 -6.57 -6.94 -4.70
C VAL A 273 -5.84 -7.77 -5.74
N ARG A 274 -5.64 -9.06 -5.46
CA ARG A 274 -4.97 -9.93 -6.44
C ARG A 274 -5.82 -10.02 -7.72
N GLU A 275 -5.17 -9.89 -8.87
CA GLU A 275 -5.78 -10.23 -10.15
C GLU A 275 -5.66 -11.75 -10.33
N MET A 276 -6.82 -12.40 -10.47
CA MET A 276 -6.94 -13.83 -10.75
C MET A 276 -6.57 -14.15 -12.19
#